data_AF-K9SM06-F1
#
_entry.id   AF-K9SM06-F1
#
_cell.length_a   1.000
_cell.length_b   1.000
_cell.length_c   1.000
_cell.angle_alpha   90.00
_cell.angle_beta   90.00
_cell.angle_gamma   90.00
#
_symmetry.space_group_name_H-M   'P 1'
#
loop_
_entity.id
_entity.type
_entity.pdbx_description
1 polymer ?
#
loop_
_entity_poly.entity_id
_entity_poly.type
_entity_poly.pdbx_seq_one_letter_code
_entity_poly.pdbx_strand_id
1 'polypeptide(L)'
;MILISSTDVKHYDILTPRGIEIAIIYLGKTFLATDIYADLKAAILACRRDLDAGLFSIVVKGKDNYQIWCPLPIELEQAFNLEFNLEKLAVS
;
A
#
# COMPACT_ATOMS: atom_id res chain seq x y z
N MET A 1 13.51 -5.54 5.60
CA MET A 1 12.24 -6.27 5.47
C MET A 1 11.50 -6.17 6.79
N ILE A 2 10.26 -5.68 6.75
CA ILE A 2 9.38 -5.58 7.92
C ILE A 2 8.12 -6.38 7.60
N LEU A 3 7.71 -7.24 8.53
CA LEU A 3 6.44 -7.96 8.48
C LEU A 3 5.49 -7.26 9.45
N ILE A 4 4.38 -6.76 8.94
CA ILE A 4 3.32 -6.14 9.76
C ILE A 4 2.04 -6.98 9.66
N SER A 5 1.29 -7.05 10.76
CA SER A 5 -0.07 -7.58 10.72
C SER A 5 -0.99 -6.53 10.14
N SER A 6 -1.95 -6.93 9.30
CA SER A 6 -3.02 -6.03 8.85
C SER A 6 -3.83 -5.47 10.03
N THR A 7 -3.92 -6.19 11.15
CA THR A 7 -4.60 -5.71 12.35
C THR A 7 -3.89 -4.56 13.07
N ASP A 8 -2.60 -4.37 12.80
CA ASP A 8 -1.76 -3.40 13.52
C ASP A 8 -1.66 -2.07 12.76
N VAL A 9 -2.31 -1.97 11.60
CA VAL A 9 -2.28 -0.79 10.72
C VAL A 9 -3.68 -0.25 10.47
N LYS A 10 -3.79 1.08 10.44
CA LYS A 10 -5.02 1.75 10.04
C LYS A 10 -5.15 1.70 8.52
N HIS A 11 -6.25 1.14 8.07
CA HIS A 11 -6.64 1.16 6.66
C HIS A 11 -7.49 2.39 6.36
N TYR A 12 -7.39 2.89 5.14
CA TYR A 12 -8.25 3.94 4.63
C TYR A 12 -8.32 3.86 3.11
N ASP A 13 -9.40 4.40 2.55
CA ASP A 13 -9.64 4.41 1.12
C ASP A 13 -8.90 5.60 0.49
N ILE A 14 -8.21 5.34 -0.63
CA ILE A 14 -7.62 6.35 -1.49
C ILE A 14 -8.09 6.16 -2.92
N LEU A 15 -8.40 7.26 -3.60
CA LEU A 15 -8.72 7.23 -5.02
C LEU A 15 -7.43 7.19 -5.82
N THR A 16 -7.26 6.19 -6.67
CA THR A 16 -6.16 6.09 -7.63
C THR A 16 -6.74 6.02 -9.04
N PRO A 17 -5.91 6.10 -10.10
CA PRO A 17 -6.37 5.91 -11.48
C PRO A 17 -6.99 4.53 -11.74
N ARG A 18 -6.80 3.57 -10.83
CA ARG A 18 -7.43 2.24 -10.89
C ARG A 18 -8.79 2.18 -10.18
N GLY A 19 -9.19 3.25 -9.52
CA GLY A 19 -10.38 3.35 -8.67
C GLY A 19 -10.03 3.51 -7.20
N ILE A 20 -10.98 3.20 -6.32
CA ILE A 20 -10.77 3.27 -4.87
C ILE A 20 -9.97 2.04 -4.43
N GLU A 21 -8.78 2.27 -3.86
CA GLU A 21 -7.90 1.24 -3.32
C GLU A 21 -7.74 1.40 -1.81
N ILE A 22 -7.45 0.29 -1.13
CA ILE A 22 -7.18 0.29 0.31
C ILE A 22 -5.70 0.61 0.53
N ALA A 23 -5.44 1.67 1.29
CA ALA A 23 -4.12 2.10 1.72
C ALA A 23 -3.91 1.92 3.24
N ILE A 24 -2.64 1.93 3.67
CA ILE A 24 -2.25 1.97 5.08
C ILE A 24 -1.19 3.05 5.30
N ILE A 25 -1.16 3.61 6.51
CA ILE A 25 -0.08 4.50 6.95
C ILE A 25 0.86 3.71 7.87
N TYR A 26 2.13 3.67 7.52
CA TYR A 26 3.18 3.09 8.35
C TYR A 26 4.42 4.00 8.35
N LEU A 27 4.95 4.31 9.53
CA LEU A 27 6.06 5.26 9.72
C LEU A 27 5.86 6.61 9.00
N GLY A 28 4.62 7.11 8.97
CA GLY A 28 4.26 8.38 8.32
C GLY A 28 4.30 8.33 6.79
N LYS A 29 4.36 7.15 6.19
CA LYS A 29 4.26 6.95 4.74
C LYS A 29 3.01 6.14 4.40
N THR A 30 2.40 6.49 3.29
CA THR A 30 1.25 5.79 2.71
C THR A 30 1.74 4.62 1.88
N PHE A 31 1.12 3.45 2.05
CA PHE A 31 1.42 2.25 1.28
C PHE A 31 0.17 1.72 0.59
N LEU A 32 0.37 1.16 -0.60
CA LEU A 32 -0.65 0.46 -1.38
C LEU A 32 -0.22 -0.98 -1.62
N ALA A 33 -1.19 -1.90 -1.60
CA ALA A 33 -0.96 -3.29 -1.96
C ALA A 33 -0.64 -3.40 -3.47
N THR A 34 0.42 -4.13 -3.81
CA THR A 34 0.83 -4.36 -5.20
C THR A 34 0.66 -5.81 -5.62
N ASP A 35 1.09 -6.73 -4.77
CA ASP A 35 1.18 -8.15 -5.09
C ASP A 35 0.64 -9.01 -3.95
N ILE A 36 0.10 -10.18 -4.30
CA ILE A 36 -0.47 -11.14 -3.35
C ILE A 36 0.21 -12.48 -3.55
N TYR A 37 0.63 -13.09 -2.44
CA TYR A 37 1.32 -14.37 -2.38
C TYR A 37 0.58 -15.33 -1.45
N ALA A 38 0.51 -16.60 -1.82
CA ALA A 38 -0.11 -17.64 -1.00
C ALA A 38 0.76 -18.04 0.21
N ASP A 39 2.08 -17.86 0.12
CA ASP A 39 3.02 -18.24 1.17
C ASP A 39 3.98 -17.11 1.53
N LEU A 40 4.41 -17.11 2.80
CA LEU A 40 5.29 -16.09 3.36
C LEU A 40 6.66 -16.07 2.68
N LYS A 41 7.18 -17.23 2.27
CA LYS A 41 8.54 -17.32 1.71
C LYS A 41 8.60 -16.61 0.35
N ALA A 42 7.59 -16.78 -0.48
CA ALA A 42 7.47 -16.07 -1.76
C ALA A 42 7.37 -14.54 -1.54
N ALA A 43 6.56 -14.09 -0.58
CA ALA A 43 6.46 -12.67 -0.23
C ALA A 43 7.79 -12.10 0.28
N ILE A 44 8.50 -12.82 1.16
CA ILE A 44 9.83 -12.44 1.65
C ILE A 44 10.83 -12.31 0.50
N LEU A 45 10.83 -13.26 -0.44
CA LEU A 45 11.72 -13.22 -1.60
C LEU A 45 11.40 -12.03 -2.51
N ALA A 46 10.12 -11.70 -2.72
CA ALA A 46 9.72 -10.52 -3.47
C ALA A 46 10.20 -9.23 -2.80
N CYS A 47 9.89 -9.05 -1.52
CA CYS A 47 10.35 -7.90 -0.73
C CYS A 47 11.88 -7.76 -0.70
N ARG A 48 12.60 -8.89 -0.69
CA ARG A 48 14.05 -8.89 -0.75
C ARG A 48 14.57 -8.36 -2.09
N ARG A 49 13.96 -8.76 -3.21
CA ARG A 49 14.32 -8.23 -4.54
C ARG A 49 14.09 -6.73 -4.63
N ASP A 50 12.98 -6.24 -4.07
CA ASP A 50 12.69 -4.80 -4.00
C ASP A 50 13.80 -4.08 -3.24
N LEU A 51 14.18 -4.60 -2.06
CA LEU A 51 15.26 -4.03 -1.26
C LEU A 51 16.61 -4.05 -1.98
N ASP A 52 16.95 -5.14 -2.66
CA ASP A 52 18.18 -5.25 -3.44
C ASP A 52 18.18 -4.28 -4.65
N ALA A 53 17.00 -3.88 -5.14
CA ALA A 53 16.82 -2.83 -6.14
C ALA A 53 16.75 -1.40 -5.56
N GLY A 54 16.90 -1.24 -4.24
CA GLY A 54 16.82 0.06 -3.55
C GLY A 54 15.39 0.55 -3.31
N LEU A 55 14.39 -0.30 -3.51
CA LEU A 55 12.99 -0.01 -3.24
C LEU A 55 12.64 -0.40 -1.80
N PHE A 56 11.79 0.41 -1.17
CA PHE A 56 11.22 0.06 0.13
C PHE A 56 9.87 -0.62 -0.10
N SER A 57 9.70 -1.84 0.40
CA SER A 57 8.39 -2.51 0.46
C SER A 57 8.25 -3.25 1.79
N ILE A 58 7.01 -3.53 2.17
CA ILE A 58 6.68 -4.25 3.40
C ILE A 58 5.79 -5.44 3.09
N VAL A 59 5.93 -6.49 3.89
CA VAL A 59 5.04 -7.65 3.84
C VAL A 59 3.92 -7.41 4.84
N VAL A 60 2.67 -7.46 4.38
CA VAL A 60 1.48 -7.43 5.22
C VAL A 60 0.87 -8.82 5.25
N LYS A 61 0.67 -9.37 6.45
CA LYS A 61 -0.05 -10.63 6.61
C LYS A 61 -1.56 -10.37 6.55
N GLY A 62 -2.21 -10.94 5.53
CA GLY A 62 -3.67 -11.01 5.42
C GLY A 62 -4.24 -12.22 6.16
N LYS A 63 -5.54 -12.50 5.96
CA LYS A 63 -6.22 -13.63 6.59
C LYS A 63 -5.64 -14.97 6.12
N ASP A 64 -5.56 -15.13 4.81
CA ASP A 64 -5.16 -16.39 4.14
C ASP A 64 -4.03 -16.16 3.11
N ASN A 65 -3.42 -14.97 3.10
CA ASN A 65 -2.40 -14.57 2.14
C ASN A 65 -1.38 -13.61 2.74
N TYR A 66 -0.35 -13.31 1.95
CA TYR A 66 0.68 -12.33 2.24
C TYR A 66 0.72 -11.32 1.10
N GLN A 67 0.72 -10.04 1.44
CA GLN A 67 0.67 -8.98 0.46
C GLN A 67 1.96 -8.16 0.51
N ILE A 68 2.44 -7.73 -0.65
CA ILE A 68 3.50 -6.73 -0.74
C ILE A 68 2.86 -5.37 -0.87
N TRP A 69 3.34 -4.44 -0.06
CA TRP A 69 2.87 -3.09 0.01
C TRP A 69 4.03 -2.14 -0.27
N CYS A 70 3.85 -1.24 -1.23
CA CYS A 70 4.85 -0.29 -1.67
C CYS A 70 4.43 1.13 -1.29
N PRO A 71 5.40 2.00 -0.92
CA PRO A 71 5.10 3.36 -0.55
C PRO A 71 4.60 4.11 -1.77
N LEU A 72 3.51 4.86 -1.59
CA LEU A 72 3.04 5.80 -2.59
C LEU A 72 4.05 6.96 -2.67
N PRO A 73 4.58 7.30 -3.86
CA PRO A 73 5.35 8.52 -4.05
C PRO A 73 4.55 9.74 -3.59
N ILE A 74 5.21 10.68 -2.91
CA ILE A 74 4.55 11.82 -2.28
C ILE A 74 3.83 12.70 -3.31
N GLU A 75 4.36 12.76 -4.53
CA GLU A 75 3.78 13.48 -5.67
C GLU A 75 2.43 12.88 -6.08
N LEU A 76 2.33 11.54 -6.07
CA LEU A 76 1.09 10.83 -6.38
C LEU A 76 0.08 10.94 -5.24
N GLU A 77 0.56 10.89 -3.99
CA GLU A 77 -0.30 11.08 -2.82
C GLU A 77 -0.99 12.45 -2.81
N GLN A 78 -0.28 13.51 -3.21
CA GLN A 78 -0.87 14.84 -3.34
C GLN A 78 -1.89 14.89 -4.47
N ALA A 79 -1.57 14.35 -5.64
CA ALA A 79 -2.47 14.33 -6.79
C ALA A 79 -3.81 13.62 -6.46
N PHE A 80 -3.73 12.43 -5.85
CA PHE A 80 -4.89 11.61 -5.50
C PHE A 80 -5.79 12.27 -4.45
N ASN A 81 -5.18 12.94 -3.46
CA ASN A 81 -5.95 13.69 -2.47
C ASN A 81 -6.64 14.93 -3.07
N LEU A 82 -6.04 15.60 -4.05
CA LEU A 82 -6.69 16.72 -4.74
C LEU A 82 -7.90 16.24 -5.55
N GLU A 83 -7.74 15.19 -6.36
CA GLU A 83 -8.83 14.65 -7.19
C GLU A 83 -10.01 14.16 -6.36
N PHE A 84 -9.74 13.41 -5.27
CA PHE A 84 -10.81 12.92 -4.39
C PHE A 84 -11.61 14.03 -3.71
N ASN A 85 -10.96 15.13 -3.32
CA ASN A 85 -11.66 16.28 -2.73
C ASN A 85 -12.51 17.03 -3.77
N LEU A 86 -12.04 17.15 -5.01
CA LEU A 86 -12.80 17.76 -6.10
C LEU A 86 -14.05 16.94 -6.45
N GLU A 87 -13.95 15.61 -6.51
CA GLU A 87 -15.12 14.74 -6.72
C GLU A 87 -16.14 14.87 -5.59
N LYS A 88 -15.70 14.89 -4.32
CA LYS A 88 -16.61 15.10 -3.18
C LYS A 88 -17.34 16.44 -3.25
N LEU A 89 -16.67 17.50 -3.67
CA LEU A 89 -17.26 18.84 -3.82
C LEU A 89 -18.19 18.95 -5.04
N ALA A 90 -17.97 18.16 -6.08
CA ALA A 90 -18.82 18.15 -7.28
C ALA A 90 -20.15 17.38 -7.07
N VAL A 91 -20.23 16.55 -6.02
CA VAL A 91 -21.40 15.71 -5.71
C VAL A 91 -22.20 16.25 -4.50
N SER A 92 -21.81 17.40 -3.93
CA SER A 92 -22.51 18.10 -2.84
C SER A 92 -23.23 19.35 -3.31
#